data_AF-A0A0F9TY91-F1
#
_entry.id   AF-A0A0F9TY91-F1
#
_cell.length_a   1.000
_cell.length_b   1.000
_cell.length_c   1.000
_cell.angle_alpha   90.00
_cell.angle_beta   90.00
_cell.angle_gamma   90.00
#
_symmetry.space_group_name_H-M   'P 1'
#
loop_
_entity.id
_entity.type
_entity.pdbx_description
1 polymer ?
#
loop_
_entity_poly.entity_id
_entity_poly.type
_entity_poly.pdbx_seq_one_letter_code
_entity_poly.pdbx_strand_id
1 'polypeptide(L)'
;MDKFEKEVKTLRQEFPVHRKVVIRRLVKLEDWGRTTYGDNQITISIDKNTGEPIEILIHEWAHIRCNGVEHSECWGKEYAKIYSKIIGVK
;
A
#
# COMPACT_ATOMS: atom_id res chain seq x y z
N MET A 1 -19.16 -2.95 5.08
CA MET A 1 -17.73 -2.95 4.73
C MET A 1 -17.47 -1.62 4.05
N ASP A 2 -16.59 -0.81 4.64
CA ASP A 2 -16.21 0.50 4.12
C ASP A 2 -15.51 0.37 2.75
N LYS A 3 -15.57 1.41 1.90
CA LYS A 3 -14.96 1.40 0.55
C LYS A 3 -13.49 1.03 0.65
N PHE A 4 -12.77 1.65 1.58
CA PHE A 4 -11.36 1.37 1.83
C PHE A 4 -11.11 -0.09 2.22
N GLU A 5 -11.95 -0.68 3.08
CA GLU A 5 -11.84 -2.10 3.45
C GLU A 5 -12.02 -3.04 2.25
N LYS A 6 -12.95 -2.71 1.34
CA LYS A 6 -13.15 -3.45 0.09
C LYS A 6 -11.91 -3.40 -0.79
N GLU A 7 -11.34 -2.22 -0.96
CA GLU A 7 -10.13 -2.01 -1.79
C GLU A 7 -8.92 -2.72 -1.18
N VAL A 8 -8.73 -2.65 0.14
CA VAL A 8 -7.68 -3.38 0.87
C VAL A 8 -7.84 -4.90 0.68
N LYS A 9 -9.07 -5.42 0.72
CA LYS A 9 -9.33 -6.84 0.48
C LYS A 9 -8.93 -7.23 -0.93
N THR A 10 -9.33 -6.47 -1.94
CA THR A 10 -8.96 -6.71 -3.34
C THR A 10 -7.44 -6.63 -3.53
N LEU A 11 -6.78 -5.62 -2.96
CA LEU A 11 -5.33 -5.43 -3.02
C LEU A 11 -4.59 -6.67 -2.51
N ARG A 12 -4.99 -7.21 -1.36
CA ARG A 12 -4.38 -8.42 -0.78
C ARG A 12 -4.58 -9.67 -1.63
N GLN A 13 -5.72 -9.78 -2.30
CA GLN A 13 -6.07 -10.94 -3.12
C GLN A 13 -5.33 -10.94 -4.46
N GLU A 14 -5.29 -9.78 -5.12
CA GLU A 14 -4.69 -9.63 -6.46
C GLU A 14 -3.17 -9.46 -6.39
N PHE A 15 -2.66 -8.86 -5.30
CA PHE A 15 -1.25 -8.53 -5.14
C PHE A 15 -0.69 -9.08 -3.82
N PRO A 16 -0.74 -10.42 -3.61
CA PRO A 16 -0.24 -11.02 -2.38
C PRO A 16 1.26 -10.77 -2.22
N VAL A 17 1.69 -10.65 -0.96
CA VAL A 17 3.10 -10.53 -0.59
C VAL A 17 3.44 -11.63 0.41
N HIS A 18 4.68 -12.11 0.37
CA HIS A 18 5.09 -13.29 1.16
C HIS A 18 5.07 -13.06 2.68
N ARG A 19 5.23 -11.81 3.13
CA ARG A 19 5.23 -11.46 4.56
C ARG A 19 3.85 -10.97 4.98
N LYS A 20 3.47 -11.23 6.23
CA LYS A 20 2.24 -10.67 6.82
C LYS A 20 2.30 -9.14 6.79
N VAL A 21 1.35 -8.51 6.10
CA VAL A 21 1.20 -7.04 6.11
C VAL A 21 0.12 -6.63 7.12
N VAL A 22 0.47 -5.72 8.02
CA VAL A 22 -0.45 -5.09 8.97
C VAL A 22 -0.62 -3.62 8.59
N ILE A 23 -1.87 -3.17 8.39
CA ILE A 23 -2.18 -1.77 8.06
C ILE A 23 -2.63 -1.08 9.34
N ARG A 24 -1.98 0.03 9.70
CA ARG A 24 -2.28 0.84 10.89
C ARG A 24 -2.60 2.27 10.50
N ARG A 25 -3.29 2.98 11.40
CA ARG A 25 -3.48 4.43 11.29
C ARG A 25 -2.18 5.13 11.65
N LEU A 26 -1.77 6.08 10.82
CA LEU A 26 -0.68 6.99 11.12
C LEU A 26 -1.19 8.11 12.05
N VAL A 27 -0.42 8.42 13.09
CA VAL A 27 -0.81 9.38 14.15
C VAL A 27 -0.07 10.73 14.00
N LYS A 28 1.02 10.77 13.21
CA LYS A 28 1.81 12.00 12.95
C LYS A 28 1.52 12.53 11.55
N LEU A 29 1.44 13.86 11.43
CA LEU A 29 0.95 14.60 10.26
C LEU A 29 2.01 14.91 9.19
N GLU A 30 3.29 14.61 9.43
CA GLU A 30 4.37 14.96 8.50
C GLU A 30 4.50 13.98 7.33
N ASP A 31 4.04 12.74 7.51
CA ASP A 31 4.03 11.71 6.48
C ASP A 31 2.58 11.37 6.08
N TRP A 32 2.36 11.00 4.82
CA TRP A 32 1.07 10.45 4.38
C TRP A 32 1.01 8.93 4.55
N GLY A 33 2.15 8.27 4.38
CA GLY A 33 2.32 6.83 4.51
C GLY A 33 3.72 6.48 4.98
N ARG A 34 3.86 5.34 5.67
CA ARG A 34 5.16 4.80 6.09
C ARG A 34 5.15 3.28 6.17
N THR A 35 6.07 2.64 5.46
CA THR A 35 6.36 1.22 5.61
C THR A 35 7.47 0.97 6.64
N THR A 36 7.33 -0.08 7.44
CA THR A 36 8.33 -0.57 8.39
C THR A 36 8.46 -2.08 8.25
N TYR A 37 9.69 -2.56 8.05
CA TYR A 37 10.01 -3.98 7.90
C TYR A 37 10.45 -4.55 9.24
N GLY A 38 9.64 -5.45 9.81
CA GLY A 38 10.03 -6.27 10.95
C GLY A 38 10.32 -7.71 10.53
N ASP A 39 10.83 -8.51 11.48
CA ASP A 39 11.27 -9.89 11.22
C ASP A 39 10.15 -10.78 10.68
N ASN A 40 8.94 -10.67 11.25
CA ASN A 40 7.80 -11.53 10.92
C ASN A 40 6.64 -10.80 10.21
N GLN A 41 6.70 -9.48 10.10
CA GLN A 41 5.63 -8.69 9.50
C GLN A 41 6.14 -7.39 8.90
N ILE A 42 5.38 -6.88 7.93
CA ILE A 42 5.52 -5.54 7.39
C ILE A 42 4.38 -4.71 7.95
N THR A 43 4.69 -3.54 8.49
CA THR A 43 3.67 -2.60 8.97
C THR A 43 3.60 -1.42 8.04
N ILE A 44 2.42 -1.14 7.49
CA ILE A 44 2.15 0.06 6.71
C ILE A 44 1.27 0.96 7.56
N SER A 45 1.78 2.14 7.91
CA SER A 45 1.00 3.16 8.58
C SER A 45 0.53 4.18 7.55
N ILE A 46 -0.77 4.45 7.48
CA ILE A 46 -1.35 5.40 6.54
C ILE A 46 -2.18 6.44 7.28
N ASP A 47 -2.12 7.70 6.85
CA ASP A 47 -3.08 8.69 7.31
C ASP A 47 -4.41 8.48 6.59
N LYS A 48 -5.39 7.98 7.33
CA LYS A 48 -6.76 7.73 6.84
C LYS A 48 -7.60 9.00 6.72
N ASN A 49 -7.12 10.13 7.23
CA ASN A 49 -7.80 11.42 7.11
C ASN A 49 -7.48 12.12 5.79
N THR A 50 -6.57 11.57 5.00
CA THR A 50 -6.37 11.96 3.60
C THR A 50 -7.63 11.60 2.79
N GLY A 51 -7.91 12.34 1.71
CA GLY A 51 -9.02 11.99 0.81
C GLY A 51 -8.80 10.68 0.06
N GLU A 52 -7.57 10.16 0.04
CA GLU A 52 -7.11 9.09 -0.86
C GLU A 52 -6.22 8.04 -0.14
N PRO A 53 -6.68 7.44 0.99
CA PRO A 53 -5.85 6.53 1.79
C PRO A 53 -5.46 5.24 1.06
N ILE A 54 -6.25 4.84 0.06
CA ILE A 54 -5.93 3.68 -0.78
C ILE A 54 -4.77 3.96 -1.72
N GLU A 55 -4.61 5.18 -2.23
CA GLU A 55 -3.50 5.53 -3.14
C GLU A 55 -2.16 5.48 -2.43
N ILE A 56 -2.13 6.01 -1.20
CA ILE A 56 -0.97 5.90 -0.31
C ILE A 56 -0.66 4.44 -0.03
N LEU A 57 -1.68 3.62 0.26
CA LEU A 57 -1.46 2.20 0.49
C LEU A 57 -0.88 1.51 -0.75
N ILE A 58 -1.34 1.84 -1.96
CA ILE A 58 -0.80 1.31 -3.22
C ILE A 58 0.66 1.72 -3.41
N HIS A 59 1.01 2.97 -3.09
CA HIS A 59 2.38 3.47 -3.12
C HIS A 59 3.31 2.61 -2.25
N GLU A 60 2.94 2.40 -0.99
CA GLU A 60 3.70 1.59 -0.04
C GLU A 60 3.74 0.11 -0.43
N TRP A 61 2.65 -0.41 -1.01
CA TRP A 61 2.58 -1.81 -1.47
C TRP A 61 3.55 -2.10 -2.63
N ALA A 62 3.74 -1.12 -3.53
CA ALA A 62 4.69 -1.25 -4.63
C ALA A 62 6.15 -1.36 -4.12
N HIS A 63 6.52 -0.60 -3.09
CA HIS A 63 7.83 -0.73 -2.42
C HIS A 63 8.06 -2.15 -1.87
N ILE A 64 7.04 -2.71 -1.20
CA ILE A 64 7.10 -4.07 -0.66
C ILE A 64 7.32 -5.09 -1.77
N ARG A 65 6.58 -4.97 -2.89
CA ARG A 65 6.67 -5.92 -4.00
C ARG A 65 7.99 -5.84 -4.75
N CYS A 66 8.63 -4.69 -4.76
CA CYS A 66 9.95 -4.50 -5.33
C CYS A 66 11.10 -4.72 -4.34
N ASN A 67 10.80 -5.03 -3.07
CA ASN A 67 11.77 -5.19 -2.00
C ASN A 67 12.79 -4.03 -1.96
N GLY A 68 12.28 -2.81 -2.14
CA GLY A 68 13.08 -1.59 -2.27
C GLY A 68 12.43 -0.42 -1.55
N VAL A 69 13.22 0.64 -1.34
CA VAL A 69 12.77 1.91 -0.73
C VAL A 69 12.78 3.05 -1.75
N GLU A 70 13.36 2.84 -2.92
CA GLU A 70 13.46 3.83 -3.98
C GLU A 70 12.40 3.61 -5.07
N HIS A 71 12.03 4.69 -5.75
CA HIS A 71 11.15 4.67 -6.92
C HIS A 71 11.87 4.19 -8.18
N SER A 72 12.33 2.93 -8.13
CA SER A 72 12.97 2.24 -9.25
C SER A 72 11.99 1.94 -10.39
N GLU A 73 12.51 1.46 -11.53
CA GLU A 73 11.68 0.97 -12.64
C GLU A 73 10.72 -0.15 -12.21
N CYS A 74 11.16 -1.04 -11.31
CA CYS A 74 10.28 -2.06 -10.71
C CYS A 74 9.11 -1.38 -9.99
N TRP A 75 9.40 -0.40 -9.15
CA TRP A 75 8.39 0.28 -8.35
C TRP A 75 7.34 0.93 -9.26
N GLY A 76 7.76 1.62 -10.31
CA GLY A 76 6.84 2.26 -11.27
C GLY A 76 5.92 1.24 -11.97
N LYS A 77 6.47 0.10 -12.38
CA LYS A 77 5.69 -0.98 -13.03
C LYS A 77 4.68 -1.61 -12.05
N GLU A 78 5.10 -1.91 -10.83
CA GLU A 78 4.21 -2.48 -9.81
C GLU A 78 3.14 -1.47 -9.39
N TYR A 79 3.49 -0.21 -9.16
CA TYR A 79 2.55 0.85 -8.83
C TYR A 79 1.46 0.99 -9.91
N ALA A 80 1.84 1.14 -11.18
CA ALA A 80 0.88 1.29 -12.28
C ALA A 80 -0.04 0.07 -12.43
N LYS A 81 0.52 -1.14 -12.26
CA LYS A 81 -0.23 -2.40 -12.30
C LYS A 81 -1.25 -2.50 -11.17
N ILE A 82 -0.87 -2.12 -9.94
CA ILE A 82 -1.76 -2.14 -8.79
C ILE A 82 -2.84 -1.06 -8.95
N TYR A 83 -2.44 0.18 -9.29
CA TYR A 83 -3.35 1.31 -9.45
C TYR A 83 -4.45 1.01 -10.47
N SER A 84 -4.09 0.56 -11.67
CA SER A 84 -5.05 0.23 -12.73
C SER A 84 -6.05 -0.87 -12.34
N LYS A 85 -5.64 -1.83 -11.50
CA LYS A 85 -6.49 -2.94 -11.06
C LYS A 85 -7.42 -2.56 -9.90
N ILE A 86 -6.97 -1.69 -8.99
CA ILE A 86 -7.70 -1.32 -7.77
C ILE A 86 -8.55 -0.06 -7.97
N ILE A 87 -8.00 0.96 -8.63
CA ILE A 87 -8.61 2.30 -8.78
C ILE A 87 -9.00 2.58 -10.22
N GLY A 88 -8.16 2.17 -11.17
CA GLY A 88 -8.31 2.46 -12.60
C GLY A 88 -9.73 2.24 -13.10
N VAL A 89 -10.34 3.32 -13.58
CA VAL A 89 -11.66 3.30 -14.21
C VAL A 89 -11.57 2.42 -15.44
N LYS A 90 -12.40 1.38 -15.50
CA LYS A 90 -12.60 0.56 -16.70
C LYS A 90 -13.39 1.30 -17.76
#